data_AF-A0A2V4NGK2-F1
#
_entry.id   AF-A0A2V4NGK2-F1
#
_cell.length_a   1.000
_cell.length_b   1.000
_cell.length_c   1.000
_cell.angle_alpha   90.00
_cell.angle_beta   90.00
_cell.angle_gamma   90.00
#
_symmetry.space_group_name_H-M   'P 1'
#
loop_
_entity.id
_entity.type
_entity.pdbx_description
1 polymer ?
#
loop_
_entity_poly.entity_id
_entity_poly.type
_entity_poly.pdbx_seq_one_letter_code
_entity_poly.pdbx_strand_id
1 'polypeptide(L)' 'MTSKPDATQRLSDLARLRRVRDRIDREYASPLDVEALARGAHMSSGHLSREFRLAYGESPY' A
#
# COMPACT_ATOMS: atom_id res chain seq x y z
N MET A 1 9.40 -13.02 -19.44
CA MET A 1 8.17 -12.39 -19.98
C MET A 1 7.60 -11.46 -18.91
N THR A 2 7.90 -10.16 -18.96
CA THR A 2 7.26 -9.18 -18.05
C THR A 2 6.67 -8.09 -18.93
N SER A 3 5.41 -8.28 -19.30
CA SER A 3 4.63 -7.22 -19.94
C SER A 3 4.56 -6.07 -18.96
N LYS A 4 5.01 -4.90 -19.42
CA LYS A 4 4.91 -3.62 -18.73
C LYS A 4 3.44 -3.48 -18.25
N PRO A 5 3.17 -3.30 -16.94
CA PRO A 5 1.81 -3.24 -16.46
C PRO A 5 1.08 -2.12 -17.18
N ASP A 6 -0.11 -2.43 -17.70
CA ASP A 6 -0.96 -1.51 -18.44
C ASP A 6 -1.17 -0.23 -17.62
N ALA A 7 -1.20 0.92 -18.27
CA ALA A 7 -1.32 2.21 -17.58
C ALA A 7 -2.55 2.24 -16.64
N THR A 8 -3.62 1.54 -17.01
CA THR A 8 -4.84 1.38 -16.19
C THR A 8 -4.57 0.59 -14.91
N GLN A 9 -3.72 -0.43 -14.99
CA GLN A 9 -3.33 -1.28 -13.86
C GLN A 9 -2.47 -0.48 -12.87
N ARG A 10 -1.53 0.34 -13.38
CA ARG A 10 -0.75 1.26 -12.55
C ARG A 10 -1.63 2.32 -11.87
N LEU A 11 -2.59 2.90 -12.59
CA LEU A 11 -3.52 3.89 -12.02
C LEU A 11 -4.39 3.29 -10.91
N SER A 12 -4.86 2.05 -11.11
CA SER A 12 -5.64 1.32 -10.10
C SER A 12 -4.82 0.99 -8.85
N ASP A 13 -3.57 0.61 -9.05
CA ASP A 13 -2.62 0.35 -7.97
C ASP A 13 -2.29 1.63 -7.18
N LEU A 14 -2.02 2.73 -7.89
CA LEU A 14 -1.82 4.05 -7.28
C LEU A 14 -3.06 4.54 -6.50
N ALA A 15 -4.27 4.32 -7.02
CA ALA A 15 -5.50 4.67 -6.33
C ALA A 15 -5.68 3.85 -5.03
N ARG A 16 -5.28 2.58 -5.05
CA ARG A 16 -5.29 1.69 -3.90
C ARG A 16 -4.26 2.11 -2.85
N LEU A 17 -3.02 2.40 -3.27
CA LEU A 17 -1.97 2.93 -2.41
C LEU A 17 -2.37 4.27 -1.77
N ARG A 18 -3.07 5.14 -2.50
CA ARG A 18 -3.56 6.42 -1.97
C ARG A 18 -4.62 6.25 -0.88
N ARG A 19 -5.54 5.28 -1.01
CA ARG A 19 -6.50 4.97 0.06
C ARG A 19 -5.82 4.38 1.29
N VAL A 20 -4.81 3.53 1.10
CA VAL A 20 -4.01 2.99 2.20
C VAL A 20 -3.31 4.13 2.94
N ARG A 21 -2.69 5.06 2.22
CA ARG A 21 -2.04 6.24 2.81
C ARG A 21 -3.01 7.17 3.54
N ASP A 22 -4.19 7.44 2.99
CA ASP A 22 -5.23 8.25 3.65
C ASP A 22 -5.71 7.61 4.95
N ARG A 23 -5.82 6.28 4.95
CA ARG A 23 -6.17 5.50 6.14
C ARG A 23 -5.06 5.48 7.19
N ILE A 24 -3.79 5.35 6.75
CA ILE A 24 -2.62 5.47 7.63
C ILE A 24 -2.58 6.85 8.26
N ASP A 25 -2.72 7.93 7.48
CA ASP A 25 -2.68 9.31 7.95
C ASP A 25 -3.75 9.59 9.01
N ARG A 26 -4.97 9.05 8.80
CA ARG A 26 -6.07 9.16 9.77
C ARG A 26 -5.89 8.33 11.03
N GLU A 27 -5.30 7.13 10.93
CA GLU A 27 -5.16 6.18 12.04
C GLU A 27 -3.74 6.12 12.62
N TYR A 28 -2.86 7.04 12.24
CA TYR A 28 -1.47 7.16 12.74
C TYR A 28 -1.38 7.34 14.27
N ALA A 29 -2.51 7.56 14.94
CA ALA A 29 -2.62 7.72 16.39
C ALA A 29 -2.61 6.41 17.20
N SER A 30 -2.66 5.23 16.57
CA SER A 30 -2.66 3.91 17.22
C SER A 30 -1.57 3.04 16.61
N PRO A 31 -1.00 2.02 17.29
CA PRO A 31 -0.05 1.10 16.66
C PRO A 31 -0.69 0.53 15.38
N LEU A 32 -0.17 0.96 14.24
CA LEU A 32 -0.76 0.70 12.93
C LEU A 32 -0.68 -0.79 12.63
N ASP A 33 -1.84 -1.46 12.61
CA ASP A 33 -1.90 -2.86 12.22
C ASP A 33 -1.72 -2.97 10.69
N VAL A 34 -0.48 -3.23 10.29
CA VAL A 34 -0.09 -3.35 8.87
C VAL A 34 -0.90 -4.46 8.16
N GLU A 35 -1.34 -5.49 8.89
CA GLU A 35 -2.27 -6.50 8.35
C GLU A 35 -3.65 -5.93 8.03
N ALA A 36 -4.22 -5.08 8.88
CA ALA A 36 -5.51 -4.44 8.63
C ALA A 36 -5.50 -3.52 7.40
N LEU A 37 -4.39 -2.80 7.19
CA LEU A 37 -4.18 -1.98 6.00
C LEU A 37 -4.04 -2.84 4.75
N ALA A 38 -3.27 -3.92 4.84
CA ALA A 38 -3.06 -4.84 3.73
C ALA A 38 -4.36 -5.56 3.34
N ARG A 39 -5.18 -5.96 4.31
CA ARG A 39 -6.54 -6.49 4.07
C ARG A 39 -7.43 -5.50 3.32
N GLY A 40 -7.39 -4.21 3.68
CA GLY A 40 -8.13 -3.16 2.96
C GLY A 40 -7.64 -2.94 1.52
N ALA A 41 -6.37 -3.26 1.24
CA ALA A 41 -5.78 -3.20 -0.08
C ALA A 41 -5.82 -4.55 -0.82
N HIS A 42 -6.47 -5.60 -0.30
CA HIS A 42 -6.38 -6.96 -0.83
C HIS A 42 -4.93 -7.41 -1.13
N MET A 43 -3.99 -7.04 -0.26
CA MET A 43 -2.58 -7.41 -0.34
C MET A 43 -2.17 -8.11 0.95
N SER A 44 -1.10 -8.90 0.90
CA SER A 44 -0.46 -9.41 2.11
C SER A 44 0.35 -8.30 2.78
N SER A 45 0.48 -8.31 4.11
CA SER A 45 1.28 -7.34 4.88
C SER A 45 2.71 -7.23 4.38
N GLY A 46 3.36 -8.35 4.07
CA GLY A 46 4.71 -8.36 3.49
C GLY A 46 4.81 -7.74 2.09
N HIS A 47 3.74 -7.87 1.28
CA HIS A 47 3.68 -7.24 -0.05
C HIS A 47 3.45 -5.74 0.07
N LEU A 48 2.55 -5.34 0.98
CA LEU A 48 2.29 -3.95 1.30
C LEU A 48 3.54 -3.24 1.83
N SER A 49 4.26 -3.81 2.80
CA SER A 49 5.49 -3.18 3.34
C SER A 49 6.55 -2.96 2.27
N ARG A 50 6.67 -3.90 1.33
CA ARG A 50 7.65 -3.80 0.24
C ARG A 50 7.25 -2.73 -0.77
N GLU A 51 5.99 -2.70 -1.20
CA GLU A 51 5.46 -1.67 -2.11
C GLU A 51 5.46 -0.29 -1.45
N PHE A 52 5.10 -0.21 -0.17
CA PHE A 52 5.10 1.03 0.60
C PHE A 52 6.51 1.59 0.75
N ARG A 53 7.50 0.74 1.06
CA ARG A 53 8.90 1.14 1.09
C ARG A 53 9.42 1.57 -0.28
N LEU A 54 8.98 0.93 -1.36
CA LEU A 54 9.35 1.32 -2.72
C LEU A 54 8.73 2.66 -3.14
N ALA A 55 7.50 2.95 -2.69
CA ALA A 55 6.78 4.17 -3.02
C ALA A 55 7.12 5.36 -2.12
N TYR A 56 7.38 5.13 -0.84
CA TYR A 56 7.55 6.16 0.20
C TYR A 56 8.92 6.17 0.87
N GLY A 57 9.74 5.12 0.69
CA GLY A 57 11.07 5.03 1.28
C GLY A 57 11.12 4.62 2.75
N GLU A 58 9.98 4.57 3.45
CA GLU A 58 9.88 4.22 4.87
C GLU A 58 9.13 2.90 5.09
N SER A 59 9.49 2.15 6.13
CA SER A 59 8.74 0.95 6.54
C SER A 59 7.58 1.37 7.44
N PRO A 60 6.35 0.90 7.19
CA PRO A 60 5.24 1.13 8.11
C PRO A 60 5.52 0.35 9.41
N TYR A 61 5.92 1.07 10.46
CA TYR A 61 6.08 0.57 11.82
C TYR A 61 5.09 1.28 12.74
#